data_AF-A0A933FAX9-F1
#
_entry.id   AF-A0A933FAX9-F1
#
_cell.length_a   1.000
_cell.length_b   1.000
_cell.length_c   1.000
_cell.angle_alpha   90.00
_cell.angle_beta   90.00
_cell.angle_gamma   90.00
#
_symmetry.space_group_name_H-M   'P 1'
#
loop_
_entity.id
_entity.type
_entity.pdbx_description
1 polymer ?
#
loop_
_entity_poly.entity_id
_entity_poly.type
_entity_poly.pdbx_seq_one_letter_code
_entity_poly.pdbx_strand_id
1 'polypeptide(L)'
;MLSERDRRAIRDRLQEMEGPVKLVNFTQELECPTCRETGQLLRELAGLSEKLSLEVHNFQRDTEQVSRYQIDKVPGTVVEGARRQRRASVVKGARAFSHGSQGGTSMVEG
;
A
#
# COMPACT_ATOMS: atom_id res chain seq x y z
N MET A 1 -11.94 14.39 -10.72
CA MET A 1 -11.58 13.26 -9.85
C MET A 1 -12.42 13.34 -8.58
N LEU A 2 -12.72 12.20 -7.91
CA LEU A 2 -13.83 11.91 -6.97
C LEU A 2 -14.96 12.95 -6.84
N SER A 3 -16.18 12.54 -7.20
CA SER A 3 -17.36 13.39 -7.00
C SER A 3 -17.68 13.60 -5.51
N GLU A 4 -18.41 14.67 -5.18
CA GLU A 4 -18.86 14.91 -3.81
C GLU A 4 -19.74 13.78 -3.25
N ARG A 5 -20.48 13.10 -4.13
CA ARG A 5 -21.28 11.93 -3.75
C ARG A 5 -20.38 10.78 -3.30
N ASP A 6 -19.34 10.47 -4.08
CA ASP A 6 -18.39 9.40 -3.77
C ASP A 6 -17.58 9.74 -2.52
N ARG A 7 -17.15 11.00 -2.38
CA ARG A 7 -16.42 11.48 -1.19
C ARG A 7 -17.21 11.26 0.09
N ARG A 8 -18.52 11.51 0.07
CA ARG A 8 -19.41 11.23 1.22
C ARG A 8 -19.45 9.73 1.53
N ALA A 9 -19.79 8.91 0.53
CA ALA A 9 -19.88 7.45 0.73
C ALA A 9 -18.55 6.83 1.20
N ILE A 10 -17.42 7.29 0.68
CA ILE A 10 -16.09 6.84 1.09
C ILE A 10 -15.78 7.29 2.52
N ARG A 11 -16.06 8.56 2.88
CA ARG A 11 -15.86 9.03 4.27
C ARG A 11 -16.61 8.17 5.27
N ASP A 12 -17.87 7.85 4.99
CA ASP A 12 -18.68 7.01 5.86
C ASP A 12 -18.05 5.62 6.05
N ARG A 13 -17.58 5.02 4.95
CA ARG A 13 -16.90 3.71 5.00
C ARG A 13 -15.58 3.75 5.77
N LEU A 14 -14.81 4.83 5.64
CA LEU A 14 -13.53 5.00 6.33
C LEU A 14 -13.69 5.24 7.84
N GLN A 15 -14.87 5.64 8.33
CA GLN A 15 -15.12 5.75 9.78
C GLN A 15 -15.03 4.41 10.50
N GLU A 16 -15.37 3.32 9.80
CA GLU A 16 -15.31 1.95 10.33
C GLU A 16 -13.87 1.43 10.51
N MET A 17 -12.85 2.18 10.09
CA MET A 17 -11.46 1.79 10.31
C MET A 17 -11.13 1.73 11.81
N GLU A 18 -10.78 0.55 12.28
CA GLU A 18 -10.42 0.29 13.68
C GLU A 18 -9.10 0.94 14.10
N GLY A 19 -8.25 1.31 13.15
CA GLY A 19 -6.94 1.89 13.42
C GLY A 19 -6.33 2.59 12.20
N PRO A 20 -5.14 3.18 12.37
CA PRO A 20 -4.45 3.85 11.28
C PRO A 20 -4.06 2.86 10.18
N VAL A 21 -4.23 3.31 8.93
CA VAL A 21 -3.79 2.62 7.73
C VAL A 21 -2.92 3.57 6.91
N LYS A 22 -1.81 3.04 6.40
CA LYS A 22 -0.92 3.74 5.50
C LYS A 22 -1.02 3.15 4.10
N LEU A 23 -1.20 4.02 3.12
CA LEU A 23 -1.04 3.72 1.70
C LEU A 23 0.39 4.11 1.32
N VAL A 24 1.18 3.17 0.82
CA VAL A 24 2.54 3.43 0.29
C VAL A 24 2.48 3.28 -1.22
N ASN A 25 2.63 4.37 -1.96
CA ASN A 25 2.51 4.40 -3.41
C ASN A 25 3.88 4.56 -4.08
N PHE A 26 4.20 3.66 -4.99
CA PHE A 26 5.37 3.68 -5.84
C PHE A 26 4.98 4.17 -7.22
N THR A 27 5.67 5.21 -7.70
CA THR A 27 5.32 5.95 -8.91
C THR A 27 6.56 6.36 -9.68
N GLN A 28 6.39 6.80 -10.93
CA GLN A 28 7.42 7.41 -11.75
C GLN A 28 6.81 8.42 -12.73
N GLU A 29 7.61 9.38 -13.20
CA GLU A 29 7.13 10.42 -14.12
C GLU A 29 7.13 9.97 -15.58
N LEU A 30 8.18 9.27 -16.00
CA LEU A 30 8.37 8.83 -17.39
C LEU A 30 7.75 7.44 -17.59
N GLU A 31 7.20 7.19 -18.78
CA GLU A 31 6.70 5.86 -19.17
C GLU A 31 5.63 5.27 -18.21
N CYS A 32 4.90 6.13 -17.49
CA CYS A 32 3.82 5.69 -16.61
C CYS A 32 2.54 6.54 -16.80
N PRO A 33 1.73 6.23 -17.82
CA PRO A 33 0.55 7.04 -18.15
C PRO A 33 -0.45 7.18 -17.00
N THR A 34 -0.56 6.17 -16.14
CA THR A 34 -1.53 6.11 -15.03
C THR A 34 -0.97 6.57 -13.68
N CYS A 35 0.34 6.81 -13.58
CA CYS A 35 1.00 7.16 -12.32
C CYS A 35 0.47 8.49 -11.75
N ARG A 36 0.27 9.48 -12.62
CA ARG A 36 -0.26 10.79 -12.22
C ARG A 36 -1.67 10.70 -11.66
N GLU A 37 -2.56 10.01 -12.37
CA GLU A 37 -3.96 9.84 -11.97
C GLU A 37 -4.08 9.02 -10.68
N THR A 38 -3.31 7.94 -10.57
CA THR A 38 -3.25 7.10 -9.36
C THR A 38 -2.78 7.92 -8.15
N GLY A 39 -1.69 8.67 -8.30
CA GLY A 39 -1.17 9.52 -7.22
C GLY A 39 -2.14 10.62 -6.81
N GLN A 40 -2.86 11.21 -7.77
CA GLN A 40 -3.91 12.17 -7.44
C GLN A 40 -5.02 11.48 -6.65
N LEU A 41 -5.53 10.33 -7.10
CA LEU A 41 -6.62 9.59 -6.46
C LEU A 41 -6.29 9.24 -5.01
N LEU A 42 -5.08 8.73 -4.77
CA LEU A 42 -4.63 8.36 -3.44
C LEU A 42 -4.50 9.57 -2.52
N ARG A 43 -4.07 10.73 -3.03
CA ARG A 43 -4.06 11.99 -2.26
C ARG A 43 -5.46 12.43 -1.87
N GLU A 44 -6.42 12.33 -2.79
CA GLU A 44 -7.81 12.66 -2.48
C GLU A 44 -8.39 11.72 -1.42
N LEU A 45 -8.09 10.41 -1.49
CA LEU A 45 -8.52 9.42 -0.50
C LEU A 45 -7.92 9.67 0.88
N ALA A 46 -6.61 9.90 0.97
CA ALA A 46 -5.93 10.19 2.23
C ALA A 46 -6.48 11.47 2.90
N GLY A 47 -6.92 12.45 2.09
CA GLY A 47 -7.59 13.65 2.59
C GLY A 47 -9.00 13.43 3.13
N LEU A 48 -9.58 12.22 3.05
CA LEU A 48 -10.94 11.93 3.55
C LEU A 48 -10.96 11.37 4.98
N SER A 49 -9.81 10.99 5.56
CA SER A 49 -9.76 10.43 6.92
C SER A 49 -8.41 10.66 7.59
N GLU A 50 -8.41 11.10 8.84
CA GLU A 50 -7.20 11.24 9.65
C GLU A 50 -6.52 9.89 9.95
N LYS A 51 -7.27 8.79 9.85
CA LYS A 51 -6.73 7.42 10.01
C LYS A 51 -6.07 6.88 8.73
N LEU A 52 -6.12 7.60 7.61
CA LEU A 52 -5.60 7.16 6.33
C LEU A 52 -4.49 8.08 5.85
N SER A 53 -3.23 7.63 5.91
CA SER A 53 -2.07 8.40 5.45
C SER A 53 -1.55 7.90 4.11
N LEU A 54 -0.95 8.78 3.30
CA LEU A 54 -0.27 8.43 2.05
C LEU A 54 1.23 8.73 2.14
N GLU A 55 2.05 7.75 1.80
CA GLU A 55 3.50 7.86 1.57
C GLU A 55 3.78 7.59 0.09
N VAL A 56 4.65 8.38 -0.55
CA VAL A 56 4.93 8.26 -1.99
C VAL A 56 6.42 8.08 -2.20
N HIS A 57 6.77 7.06 -2.99
CA HIS A 57 8.14 6.73 -3.39
C HIS A 57 8.31 6.77 -4.90
N ASN A 58 9.48 7.24 -5.33
CA ASN A 58 9.90 7.16 -6.72
C ASN A 58 10.52 5.78 -6.99
N PHE A 59 9.97 5.06 -7.97
CA PHE A 59 10.38 3.69 -8.28
C PHE A 59 11.84 3.55 -8.75
N GLN A 60 12.40 4.58 -9.38
CA GLN A 60 13.79 4.55 -9.87
C GLN A 60 14.79 5.06 -8.83
N ARG A 61 14.37 5.95 -7.93
CA ARG A 61 15.26 6.63 -6.97
C ARG A 61 15.25 6.00 -5.58
N ASP A 62 14.10 5.50 -5.13
CA ASP A 62 13.91 5.00 -3.77
C ASP A 62 14.11 3.48 -3.70
N THR A 63 15.26 3.02 -4.18
CA THR A 63 15.57 1.59 -4.43
C THR A 63 15.49 0.72 -3.18
N GLU A 64 15.86 1.26 -2.01
CA GLU A 64 15.73 0.56 -0.72
C GLU A 64 14.27 0.22 -0.42
N GLN A 65 13.37 1.19 -0.60
CA GLN A 65 11.94 1.00 -0.35
C GLN A 65 11.33 0.07 -1.41
N VAL A 66 11.69 0.23 -2.67
CA VAL A 66 11.27 -0.67 -3.76
C VAL A 66 11.67 -2.12 -3.46
N SER A 67 12.90 -2.35 -2.99
CA SER A 67 13.38 -3.68 -2.59
C SER A 67 12.64 -4.22 -1.36
N ARG A 68 12.51 -3.40 -0.31
CA ARG A 68 11.82 -3.75 0.94
C ARG A 68 10.38 -4.18 0.71
N TYR A 69 9.67 -3.46 -0.16
CA TYR A 69 8.27 -3.74 -0.51
C TYR A 69 8.12 -4.70 -1.70
N GLN A 70 9.24 -5.16 -2.29
CA GLN A 70 9.29 -6.06 -3.44
C GLN A 70 8.46 -5.57 -4.63
N ILE A 71 8.55 -4.28 -4.92
CA ILE A 71 7.82 -3.65 -6.02
C ILE A 71 8.59 -3.88 -7.31
N ASP A 72 7.92 -4.47 -8.31
CA ASP A 72 8.49 -4.76 -9.62
C ASP A 72 7.81 -3.96 -10.75
N LYS A 73 6.72 -3.25 -10.45
CA LYS A 73 5.89 -2.50 -11.42
C LYS A 73 5.30 -1.23 -10.81
N VAL A 74 5.03 -0.27 -11.68
CA VAL A 74 4.36 0.99 -11.35
C VAL A 74 3.15 1.29 -12.23
N PRO A 75 2.15 2.02 -11.70
CA PRO A 75 2.04 2.42 -10.30
C PRO A 75 1.79 1.20 -9.39
N GLY A 76 2.38 1.20 -8.18
CA GLY A 76 2.24 0.11 -7.21
C GLY A 76 1.82 0.66 -5.86
N THR A 77 0.79 0.10 -5.21
CA THR A 77 0.32 0.60 -3.89
C THR A 77 0.25 -0.53 -2.87
N VAL A 78 0.91 -0.33 -1.74
CA VAL A 78 0.87 -1.21 -0.57
C VAL A 78 -0.07 -0.60 0.47
N VAL A 79 -0.89 -1.45 1.09
CA VAL A 79 -1.76 -1.07 2.21
C VAL A 79 -1.21 -1.68 3.49
N GLU A 80 -0.81 -0.84 4.43
CA GLU A 80 -0.30 -1.25 5.74
C GLU A 80 -1.31 -0.87 6.83
N GLY A 81 -1.75 -1.83 7.64
CA GLY A 81 -2.61 -1.60 8.80
C GLY A 81 -1.96 -2.12 10.08
N ALA A 82 -2.43 -1.64 11.23
CA ALA A 82 -2.04 -2.22 12.52
C ALA A 82 -2.40 -3.72 12.56
N ARG A 83 -1.49 -4.55 13.09
CA ARG A 83 -1.35 -6.03 12.97
C ARG A 83 -2.59 -6.94 13.10
N ARG A 84 -3.81 -6.44 13.31
CA ARG A 84 -5.05 -7.23 13.35
C ARG A 84 -5.86 -7.24 12.06
N GLN A 85 -5.46 -6.48 11.03
CA GLN A 85 -6.04 -6.55 9.68
C GLN A 85 -5.12 -7.40 8.80
N ARG A 86 -5.50 -8.66 8.56
CA ARG A 86 -4.64 -9.69 7.96
C ARG A 86 -4.19 -9.30 6.53
N ARG A 87 -2.86 -9.33 6.35
CA ARG A 87 -2.05 -9.22 5.12
C ARG A 87 -2.08 -7.87 4.41
N ALA A 88 -0.89 -7.27 4.29
CA ALA A 88 -0.60 -6.25 3.28
C ALA A 88 -1.07 -6.79 1.92
N SER A 89 -2.16 -6.23 1.42
CA SER A 89 -2.70 -6.58 0.12
C SER A 89 -2.13 -5.57 -0.86
N VAL A 90 -1.24 -6.02 -1.74
CA VAL A 90 -0.79 -5.21 -2.86
C VAL A 90 -1.96 -5.08 -3.82
N VAL A 91 -2.60 -3.91 -3.84
CA VAL A 91 -3.72 -3.64 -4.74
C VAL A 91 -3.13 -3.24 -6.09
N LYS A 92 -2.89 -4.27 -6.92
CA LYS A 92 -2.48 -4.24 -8.33
C LYS A 92 -0.99 -3.88 -8.56
N GLY A 93 -0.23 -4.85 -9.10
CA GLY A 93 1.12 -4.64 -9.64
C GLY A 93 2.14 -5.72 -9.26
N ALA A 94 2.40 -5.89 -7.97
CA ALA A 94 3.47 -6.79 -7.49
C ALA A 94 2.92 -8.15 -7.05
N ARG A 95 3.67 -9.22 -7.36
CA ARG A 95 3.43 -10.56 -6.80
C ARG A 95 3.72 -10.54 -5.30
N ALA A 96 2.70 -10.28 -4.48
CA ALA A 96 2.77 -10.53 -3.05
C ALA A 96 2.52 -12.02 -2.76
N PHE A 97 3.55 -12.86 -2.92
CA PHE A 97 3.47 -14.24 -2.46
C PHE A 97 3.75 -14.29 -0.95
N SER A 98 2.83 -14.89 -0.20
CA SER A 98 2.96 -15.03 1.25
C SER A 98 2.91 -16.51 1.63
N HIS A 99 3.92 -16.90 2.41
CA HIS A 99 4.15 -18.15 3.18
C HIS A 99 5.23 -19.09 2.65
N GLY A 100 6.28 -19.18 3.46
CA GLY A 100 7.35 -20.17 3.45
C GLY A 100 8.16 -20.06 4.74
N SER A 101 7.51 -20.23 5.89
CA SER A 101 8.15 -20.40 7.21
C SER A 101 7.63 -21.68 7.83
N GLN A 102 8.37 -22.78 7.69
CA GLN A 102 8.50 -23.89 8.64
C GLN A 102 9.85 -24.54 8.33
N GLY A 103 10.79 -24.76 9.25
CA GLY A 103 10.84 -24.51 10.68
C GLY A 103 12.26 -24.80 11.16
N GLY A 104 12.65 -24.15 12.25
CA GLY A 104 13.80 -24.60 13.04
C GLY A 104 13.36 -25.75 13.94
N THR A 105 14.17 -26.80 14.04
CA THR A 105 14.28 -27.60 15.26
C THR A 105 15.76 -27.83 15.53
N SER A 106 16.22 -27.23 16.64
CA SER A 106 17.40 -27.66 17.35
C SER A 106 17.05 -29.01 17.99
N MET A 107 17.82 -30.05 17.69
CA MET A 107 17.86 -31.28 18.50
C MET A 107 19.27 -31.39 19.08
N VAL A 108 19.32 -31.19 20.39
CA VAL A 108 20.29 -31.80 21.31
C VAL A 108 19.98 -33.29 21.40
N GLU A 109 21.00 -34.14 21.22
CA GLU A 109 21.30 -35.37 21.98
C GLU A 109 22.39 -36.19 21.24
N GLY A 110 23.43 -36.61 21.97
CA GLY A 110 24.47 -37.53 21.52
C GLY A 110 25.90 -37.09 21.85
#